data_AF-A0A7Z9KBX2-F1
#
_entry.id   AF-A0A7Z9KBX2-F1
#
_cell.length_a   1.000
_cell.length_b   1.000
_cell.length_c   1.000
_cell.angle_alpha   90.00
_cell.angle_beta   90.00
_cell.angle_gamma   90.00
#
_symmetry.space_group_name_H-M   'P 1'
#
loop_
_entity.id
_entity.type
_entity.pdbx_description
1 polymer ?
#
loop_
_entity_poly.entity_id
_entity_poly.type
_entity_poly.pdbx_seq_one_letter_code
_entity_poly.pdbx_strand_id
1 'polypeptide(L)' 'MAGDLRIVVIGQAAFGEKVVDALVEKGENVVGVFCSPDAEGRPADPIKQAAEKHNIPVFQFRRMRRKVAIDAFLG' A
#
# COMPACT_ATOMS: atom_id res chain seq x y z
N MET A 1 24.24 -1.99 1.19
CA MET A 1 23.17 -2.75 1.87
C MET A 1 21.85 -2.28 1.27
N ALA A 2 20.93 -3.18 0.94
CA ALA A 2 19.56 -2.82 0.50
C ALA A 2 18.71 -2.25 1.67
N GLY A 3 19.33 -1.46 2.55
CA GLY A 3 18.76 -0.97 3.81
C GLY A 3 18.26 0.47 3.77
N ASP A 4 18.42 1.18 2.65
CA ASP A 4 18.10 2.62 2.57
C ASP A 4 16.84 2.94 1.75
N LEU A 5 16.32 1.99 0.97
CA LEU A 5 15.16 2.24 0.11
C LEU A 5 13.87 1.92 0.84
N ARG A 6 13.11 2.97 1.18
CA ARG A 6 11.73 2.88 1.66
C ARG A 6 10.78 2.81 0.47
N ILE A 7 10.06 1.70 0.33
CA ILE A 7 9.16 1.47 -0.80
C ILE A 7 7.72 1.71 -0.38
N VAL A 8 6.99 2.46 -1.19
CA VAL A 8 5.55 2.60 -1.10
C VAL A 8 4.91 2.00 -2.35
N VAL A 9 3.90 1.14 -2.17
CA VAL A 9 3.18 0.50 -3.27
C VAL A 9 1.84 1.19 -3.47
N ILE A 10 1.59 1.72 -4.67
CA ILE A 10 0.31 2.34 -5.03
C ILE A 10 -0.37 1.43 -6.06
N GLY A 11 -1.50 0.83 -5.70
CA GLY A 11 -2.13 -0.17 -6.54
C GLY A 11 -3.54 -0.56 -6.09
N GLN A 12 -4.11 -1.54 -6.78
CA GLN A 12 -5.46 -2.06 -6.55
C GLN A 12 -5.57 -3.52 -6.99
N ALA A 13 -6.63 -4.20 -6.55
CA ALA A 13 -6.95 -5.57 -6.93
C ALA A 13 -5.83 -6.61 -6.65
N ALA A 14 -5.99 -7.82 -7.20
CA ALA A 14 -5.10 -8.97 -6.98
C ALA A 14 -3.66 -8.75 -7.51
N PHE A 15 -3.47 -7.88 -8.50
CA PHE A 15 -2.12 -7.56 -8.99
C PHE A 15 -1.30 -6.84 -7.91
N GLY A 16 -1.92 -5.87 -7.23
CA GLY A 16 -1.28 -5.14 -6.15
C GLY A 16 -0.86 -6.03 -4.99
N GLU A 17 -1.74 -6.96 -4.59
CA GLU A 17 -1.44 -8.00 -3.59
C GLU A 17 -0.15 -8.76 -3.95
N LYS A 18 -0.06 -9.29 -5.17
CA LYS A 18 1.13 -10.06 -5.60
C LYS A 18 2.41 -9.24 -5.59
N VAL A 19 2.32 -7.94 -5.87
CA VAL A 19 3.48 -7.04 -5.80
C VAL A 19 3.92 -6.82 -4.35
N VAL A 20 2.98 -6.57 -3.44
CA VAL A 20 3.29 -6.41 -2.00
C VAL A 20 3.91 -7.69 -1.44
N ASP A 21 3.28 -8.83 -1.69
CA ASP A 21 3.80 -10.13 -1.26
C ASP A 21 5.23 -10.37 -1.77
N ALA A 22 5.46 -10.18 -3.07
CA ALA A 22 6.76 -10.42 -3.67
C ALA A 22 7.86 -9.48 -3.15
N LEU A 23 7.51 -8.22 -2.81
CA LEU A 23 8.47 -7.28 -2.22
C LEU A 23 8.83 -7.67 -0.79
N VAL A 24 7.83 -8.03 0.02
CA VAL A 24 8.05 -8.49 1.40
C VAL A 24 8.86 -9.80 1.43
N GLU A 25 8.52 -10.76 0.57
CA GLU A 25 9.23 -12.04 0.45
C GLU A 25 10.69 -11.87 0.01
N LYS A 26 10.98 -10.83 -0.78
CA LYS A 26 12.35 -10.45 -1.16
C LYS A 26 13.14 -9.74 -0.06
N GLY A 27 12.49 -9.42 1.07
CA GLY A 27 13.10 -8.67 2.17
C GLY A 27 13.22 -7.18 1.89
N GLU A 28 12.44 -6.64 0.95
CA GLU A 28 12.42 -5.21 0.66
C GLU A 28 11.65 -4.45 1.76
N ASN A 29 12.05 -3.20 2.02
CA ASN A 29 11.44 -2.39 3.06
C ASN A 29 10.19 -1.66 2.54
N VAL A 30 9.05 -2.34 2.54
CA VAL A 30 7.75 -1.77 2.18
C VAL A 30 7.15 -1.04 3.39
N VAL A 31 7.10 0.28 3.33
CA VAL A 31 6.67 1.14 4.44
C VAL A 31 5.21 1.61 4.33
N GLY A 32 4.55 1.36 3.21
CA GLY A 32 3.14 1.73 3.03
C GLY A 32 2.52 1.24 1.73
N VAL A 33 1.20 1.08 1.77
CA VAL A 33 0.38 0.71 0.62
C VAL A 33 -0.73 1.74 0.43
N PHE A 34 -0.88 2.25 -0.79
CA PHE A 34 -1.92 3.19 -1.15
C PHE A 34 -2.92 2.49 -2.08
N CYS A 35 -4.19 2.49 -1.67
CA CYS A 35 -5.27 1.92 -2.46
C CYS A 35 -6.47 2.87 -2.52
N SER A 36 -7.38 2.56 -3.43
CA SER A 36 -8.66 3.26 -3.51
C SER A 36 -9.45 3.06 -2.20
N PRO A 37 -10.22 4.07 -1.75
CA PRO A 37 -11.08 3.89 -0.58
C PRO A 37 -12.11 2.80 -0.85
N ASP A 38 -12.36 1.99 0.17
CA ASP A 38 -13.43 0.99 0.14
C ASP A 38 -14.77 1.68 -0.16
N ALA A 39 -15.58 1.04 -1.00
CA ALA A 39 -16.93 1.49 -1.30
C ALA A 39 -17.94 0.61 -0.57
N GLU A 40 -18.99 1.22 -0.02
CA GLU A 40 -20.10 0.49 0.61
C GLU A 40 -20.68 -0.54 -0.37
N GLY A 41 -20.67 -1.82 0.03
CA GLY A 41 -21.16 -2.93 -0.80
C GLY A 41 -20.12 -3.59 -1.72
N ARG A 42 -18.84 -3.19 -1.68
CA ARG A 42 -17.75 -3.91 -2.37
C ARG A 42 -16.86 -4.67 -1.37
N PRO A 43 -16.35 -5.86 -1.75
CA PRO A 43 -15.34 -6.54 -0.96
C PRO A 43 -14.09 -5.67 -0.85
N ALA A 44 -13.41 -5.75 0.30
CA ALA A 44 -12.16 -5.05 0.55
C ALA A 44 -11.13 -5.39 -0.55
N ASP A 45 -10.37 -4.40 -0.98
CA ASP A 45 -9.36 -4.57 -2.01
C ASP A 45 -8.32 -5.63 -1.60
N PRO A 46 -8.00 -6.62 -2.46
CA PRO A 46 -7.02 -7.67 -2.14
C PRO A 46 -5.65 -7.11 -1.70
N ILE A 47 -5.20 -6.00 -2.28
CA ILE A 47 -3.95 -5.32 -1.88
C ILE A 47 -4.00 -4.83 -0.42
N LYS A 48 -5.18 -4.42 0.08
CA LYS A 48 -5.35 -4.00 1.48
C LYS A 48 -5.20 -5.20 2.41
N GLN A 49 -5.82 -6.33 2.05
CA GLN A 49 -5.69 -7.57 2.84
C GLN A 49 -4.23 -8.05 2.91
N ALA A 50 -3.50 -7.95 1.79
CA ALA A 50 -2.08 -8.27 1.74
C ALA A 50 -1.25 -7.36 2.67
N ALA A 51 -1.50 -6.05 2.60
CA ALA A 51 -0.83 -5.08 3.46
C ALA A 51 -1.10 -5.34 4.95
N GLU A 52 -2.37 -5.58 5.33
CA GLU A 52 -2.76 -5.91 6.70
C GLU A 52 -2.10 -7.22 7.19
N LYS A 53 -2.03 -8.25 6.33
CA LYS A 53 -1.36 -9.52 6.63
C LYS A 53 0.13 -9.33 6.94
N HIS A 54 0.80 -8.41 6.24
CA HIS A 54 2.22 -8.10 6.44
C HIS A 54 2.46 -6.96 7.44
N ASN A 55 1.43 -6.48 8.15
CA ASN A 55 1.50 -5.34 9.08
C ASN A 55 2.02 -4.04 8.45
N ILE A 56 1.73 -3.84 7.16
CA ILE A 56 2.11 -2.64 6.41
C ILE A 56 1.00 -1.59 6.52
N PRO A 57 1.31 -0.32 6.80
CA PRO A 57 0.33 0.76 6.85
C PRO A 57 -0.43 0.91 5.51
N VAL A 58 -1.77 0.99 5.59
CA VAL A 58 -2.64 1.20 4.42
C VAL A 58 -3.17 2.63 4.41
N PHE A 59 -3.02 3.30 3.27
CA PHE A 59 -3.43 4.67 3.05
C PHE A 59 -4.50 4.74 1.96
N GLN A 60 -5.73 5.02 2.36
CA GLN A 60 -6.87 5.13 1.46
C GLN A 60 -7.23 6.59 1.20
N PHE A 61 -6.92 7.08 0.00
CA PHE A 61 -7.22 8.46 -0.38
C PHE A 61 -8.11 8.53 -1.62
N ARG A 62 -9.25 9.22 -1.49
CA ARG A 62 -10.15 9.47 -2.64
C ARG A 62 -9.51 10.32 -3.74
N ARG A 63 -8.49 11.13 -3.40
CA ARG A 63 -7.74 11.98 -4.33
C ARG A 63 -6.29 12.12 -3.87
N MET A 64 -5.36 11.56 -4.64
CA MET A 64 -3.91 11.63 -4.38
C MET A 64 -3.35 13.06 -4.45
N ARG A 65 -4.05 14.00 -5.11
CA ARG A 65 -3.62 15.41 -5.23
C ARG A 65 -3.94 16.28 -4.00
N ARG A 66 -4.58 15.73 -2.95
CA ARG A 66 -4.85 16.49 -1.73
C ARG A 66 -3.59 16.54 -0.87
N LYS A 67 -3.37 17.68 -0.20
CA LYS A 67 -2.23 17.89 0.71
C LYS A 67 -2.08 16.78 1.75
N VAL A 68 -3.20 16.27 2.30
CA VAL A 68 -3.23 15.16 3.26
C VAL A 68 -2.61 13.87 2.69
N ALA A 69 -2.82 13.58 1.40
CA ALA A 69 -2.23 12.41 0.75
C ALA A 69 -0.73 12.60 0.51
N ILE A 70 -0.31 13.82 0.17
CA ILE A 70 1.10 14.19 -0.01
C ILE A 70 1.86 14.13 1.32
N ASP A 71 1.27 14.66 2.39
CA ASP A 71 1.87 14.65 3.72
C ASP A 71 2.07 13.21 4.24
N ALA A 72 1.23 12.24 3.82
CA ALA A 72 1.41 10.82 4.13
C ALA A 72 2.62 10.16 3.44
N PHE A 73 3.17 10.75 2.37
CA PHE A 73 4.42 10.28 1.74
C PHE A 73 5.68 10.81 2.43
N LEU A 74 5.59 11.83 3.28
CA LEU A 74 6.73 12.54 3.86
C LEU A 74 7.20 11.97 5.23
N GLY A 75 6.61 10.85 5.67
CA GLY A 75 6.96 10.17 6.94
C GLY A 75 8.19 9.27 6.87
#